data_AF-A3DMU7-F1
#
_entry.id   AF-A3DMU7-F1
#
_cell.length_a   1.000
_cell.length_b   1.000
_cell.length_c   1.000
_cell.angle_alpha   90.00
_cell.angle_beta   90.00
_cell.angle_gamma   90.00
#
_symmetry.space_group_name_H-M   'P 1'
#
loop_
_entity.id
_entity.type
_entity.pdbx_description
1 polymer ?
#
loop_
_entity_poly.entity_id
_entity_poly.type
_entity_poly.pdbx_seq_one_letter_code
_entity_poly.pdbx_strand_id
1 'polypeptide(L)'
;MPEKHVIARYEAKGHRFEILVNPDLALKVKEGKTVNIDELLVGDYVYKDARKGLKASPESLKAVFGTDDIKKVALEIIKRGEIHLTAEQRRKIIENKRRQIISLIARNAIDPKTKLPIPPKRIELAMEQARVSIDPFKSPESQVEEIVSKIARIIPIKIAKAYIAVKVPPQFSGKAYKVLSSIGEIKKSNWLSDGSLLVEIEIPAGMQEEFIERINKLTHGSANIKVLYVR
;
A
#
# COMPACT_ATOMS: atom_id res chain seq x y z
N MET A 1 19.22 21.53 11.69
CA MET A 1 18.05 21.10 10.90
C MET A 1 18.31 19.67 10.45
N PRO A 2 17.48 18.67 10.80
CA PRO A 2 17.78 17.31 10.38
C PRO A 2 17.63 17.21 8.86
N GLU A 3 18.61 16.59 8.22
CA GLU A 3 18.82 16.58 6.76
C GLU A 3 17.55 16.17 6.01
N LYS A 4 16.95 17.12 5.28
CA LYS A 4 15.71 16.92 4.47
C LYS A 4 15.91 16.01 3.25
N HIS A 5 17.14 15.54 3.03
CA HIS A 5 17.53 14.82 1.83
C HIS A 5 18.38 13.60 2.16
N VAL A 6 18.41 12.66 1.22
CA VAL A 6 19.25 11.47 1.28
C VAL A 6 20.03 11.33 -0.02
N ILE A 7 21.12 10.58 0.02
CA ILE A 7 21.91 10.28 -1.17
C ILE A 7 21.32 9.03 -1.82
N ALA A 8 20.96 9.11 -3.10
CA ALA A 8 20.79 7.93 -3.94
C ALA A 8 22.07 7.72 -4.76
N ARG A 9 22.56 6.48 -4.80
CA ARG A 9 23.83 6.12 -5.43
C ARG A 9 23.63 5.01 -6.46
N TYR A 10 24.30 5.13 -7.59
CA TYR A 10 24.44 4.08 -8.57
C TYR A 10 25.88 3.98 -9.05
N GLU A 11 26.40 2.76 -9.16
CA GLU A 11 27.77 2.50 -9.64
C GLU A 11 27.71 1.56 -10.84
N ALA A 12 28.31 1.97 -11.95
CA ALA A 12 28.36 1.18 -13.18
C ALA A 12 29.54 1.62 -14.05
N LYS A 13 30.14 0.65 -14.78
CA LYS A 13 31.27 0.88 -15.69
C LYS A 13 32.44 1.65 -15.03
N GLY A 14 32.72 1.40 -13.75
CA GLY A 14 33.78 2.09 -13.00
C GLY A 14 33.47 3.54 -12.63
N HIS A 15 32.27 4.04 -12.92
CA HIS A 15 31.79 5.36 -12.50
C HIS A 15 30.81 5.24 -11.35
N ARG A 16 30.88 6.23 -10.44
CA ARG A 16 29.94 6.42 -9.34
C ARG A 16 29.13 7.67 -9.59
N PHE A 17 27.82 7.56 -9.40
CA PHE A 17 26.86 8.64 -9.54
C PHE A 17 26.02 8.76 -8.28
N GLU A 18 25.87 9.98 -7.79
CA GLU A 18 25.14 10.33 -6.59
C GLU A 18 24.21 11.50 -6.87
N ILE A 19 23.01 11.46 -6.28
CA ILE A 19 22.05 12.55 -6.31
C ILE A 19 21.49 12.79 -4.91
N LEU A 20 21.14 14.04 -4.62
CA LEU A 20 20.45 14.42 -3.39
C LEU A 20 18.95 14.45 -3.66
N VAL A 21 18.21 13.63 -2.94
CA VAL A 21 16.77 13.42 -3.17
C VAL A 21 15.96 13.55 -1.90
N ASN A 22 14.69 13.93 -2.05
CA ASN A 22 13.69 13.76 -1.00
C ASN A 22 13.46 12.25 -0.77
N PRO A 23 13.64 11.74 0.47
CA PRO A 23 13.52 10.31 0.76
C PRO A 23 12.12 9.75 0.47
N ASP A 24 11.05 10.48 0.82
CA ASP A 24 9.68 9.99 0.65
C ASP A 24 9.31 9.88 -0.83
N LEU A 25 9.72 10.85 -1.65
CA LEU A 25 9.49 10.81 -3.09
C LEU A 25 10.37 9.75 -3.77
N ALA A 26 11.62 9.59 -3.33
CA ALA A 26 12.52 8.56 -3.87
C ALA A 26 11.98 7.14 -3.60
N LEU A 27 11.41 6.91 -2.42
CA LEU A 27 10.75 5.64 -2.10
C LEU A 27 9.53 5.40 -3.00
N LYS A 28 8.71 6.41 -3.27
CA LYS A 28 7.57 6.29 -4.20
C LYS A 28 8.03 5.89 -5.60
N VAL A 29 9.12 6.48 -6.11
CA VAL A 29 9.71 6.08 -7.40
C VAL A 29 10.15 4.62 -7.37
N LYS A 30 10.75 4.17 -6.26
CA LYS A 30 11.21 2.79 -6.09
C LYS A 30 10.04 1.79 -5.97
N GLU A 31 8.89 2.24 -5.49
CA GLU A 31 7.62 1.51 -5.53
C GLU A 31 6.94 1.54 -6.92
N GLY A 32 7.53 2.21 -7.91
CA GLY A 32 6.98 2.32 -9.26
C GLY A 32 5.95 3.43 -9.45
N LYS A 33 5.79 4.34 -8.48
CA LYS A 33 4.86 5.47 -8.57
C LYS A 33 5.50 6.66 -9.29
N THR A 34 4.71 7.37 -10.08
CA THR A 34 5.12 8.63 -10.71
C THR A 34 5.16 9.75 -9.67
N VAL A 35 6.22 10.55 -9.69
CA VAL A 35 6.38 11.73 -8.82
C VAL A 35 6.84 12.93 -9.64
N ASN A 36 6.61 14.13 -9.11
CA ASN A 36 7.21 15.34 -9.65
C ASN A 36 8.73 15.29 -9.45
N ILE A 37 9.51 15.27 -10.54
CA ILE A 37 10.97 15.17 -10.49
C ILE A 37 11.59 16.42 -9.86
N ASP A 38 10.96 17.58 -10.05
CA ASP A 38 11.48 18.86 -9.54
C ASP A 38 11.36 18.96 -8.01
N GLU A 39 10.37 18.27 -7.42
CA GLU A 39 10.24 18.14 -5.96
C GLU A 39 11.10 17.01 -5.39
N LEU A 40 11.41 16.01 -6.21
CA LEU A 40 12.21 14.85 -5.85
C LEU A 40 13.69 15.22 -5.71
N LEU A 41 14.22 15.99 -6.65
CA LEU A 41 15.61 16.42 -6.66
C LEU A 41 15.79 17.66 -5.78
N VAL A 42 16.84 17.65 -4.94
CA VAL A 42 17.23 18.86 -4.20
C VAL A 42 17.96 19.86 -5.10
N GLY A 43 18.57 19.36 -6.17
CA GLY A 43 19.18 20.18 -7.21
C GLY A 43 19.36 19.39 -8.50
N ASP A 44 19.42 20.12 -9.61
CA ASP A 44 19.55 19.56 -10.96
C ASP A 44 21.01 19.21 -11.28
N TYR A 45 21.64 18.39 -10.44
CA TYR A 45 23.01 17.93 -10.63
C TYR A 45 23.19 16.46 -10.25
N VAL A 46 24.00 15.75 -11.05
CA VAL A 46 24.52 14.43 -10.71
C VAL A 46 25.96 14.57 -10.26
N TYR A 47 26.27 14.00 -9.10
CA TYR A 47 27.57 14.07 -8.46
C TYR A 47 28.35 12.77 -8.66
N LYS A 48 29.67 12.85 -8.75
CA LYS A 48 30.55 11.72 -8.48
C LYS A 48 30.69 11.47 -6.97
N ASP A 49 30.69 12.55 -6.19
CA ASP A 49 30.69 12.55 -4.73
C ASP A 49 29.89 13.77 -4.25
N ALA A 50 28.67 13.53 -3.75
CA ALA A 50 27.76 14.58 -3.32
C ALA A 50 28.26 15.30 -2.06
N ARG A 51 29.00 14.60 -1.18
CA ARG A 51 29.54 15.20 0.05
C ARG A 51 30.67 16.18 -0.24
N LYS A 52 31.44 15.92 -1.30
CA LYS A 52 32.53 16.80 -1.77
C LYS A 52 32.08 17.81 -2.82
N GLY A 53 30.82 17.76 -3.25
CA GLY A 53 30.28 18.62 -4.31
C GLY A 53 30.88 18.36 -5.71
N LEU A 54 31.50 17.19 -5.93
CA LEU A 54 32.15 16.86 -7.19
C LEU A 54 31.10 16.39 -8.21
N LYS A 55 30.91 17.13 -9.30
CA LYS A 55 29.94 16.81 -10.36
C LYS A 55 30.45 15.69 -11.27
N ALA A 56 29.53 14.85 -11.76
CA ALA A 56 29.83 13.89 -12.81
C ALA A 56 29.98 14.61 -14.15
N SER A 57 30.87 14.13 -15.02
CA SER A 57 31.06 14.74 -16.35
C SER A 57 29.96 14.28 -17.32
N PRO A 58 29.52 15.12 -18.27
CA PRO A 58 28.51 14.73 -19.27
C PRO A 58 28.89 13.48 -20.07
N GLU A 59 30.18 13.28 -20.34
CA GLU A 59 30.70 12.11 -21.05
C GLU A 59 30.48 10.83 -20.23
N SER A 60 30.71 10.88 -18.91
CA SER A 60 30.47 9.74 -18.03
C SER A 60 28.98 9.41 -17.92
N LEU A 61 28.11 10.42 -17.95
CA LEU A 61 26.66 10.24 -17.95
C LEU A 61 26.21 9.55 -19.24
N LYS A 62 26.64 10.04 -20.41
CA LYS A 62 26.33 9.42 -21.72
C LYS A 62 26.89 8.00 -21.81
N ALA A 63 28.10 7.76 -21.32
CA ALA A 63 28.72 6.43 -21.36
C ALA A 63 27.92 5.37 -20.56
N VAL A 64 27.29 5.76 -19.45
CA VAL A 64 26.58 4.83 -18.57
C VAL A 64 25.08 4.79 -18.86
N PHE A 65 24.45 5.94 -19.02
CA PHE A 65 23.00 6.09 -19.14
C PHE A 65 22.52 6.36 -20.57
N GLY A 66 23.43 6.59 -21.52
CA GLY A 66 23.09 6.94 -22.91
C GLY A 66 22.57 8.37 -23.09
N THR A 67 22.52 9.16 -22.01
CA THR A 67 22.03 10.54 -22.00
C THR A 67 22.73 11.36 -20.90
N ASP A 68 22.81 12.67 -21.08
CA ASP A 68 23.22 13.67 -20.08
C ASP A 68 22.03 14.43 -19.48
N ASP A 69 20.80 14.09 -19.87
CA ASP A 69 19.57 14.61 -19.26
C ASP A 69 19.48 14.19 -17.79
N ILE A 70 19.72 15.15 -16.91
CA ILE A 70 19.82 14.95 -15.46
C ILE A 70 18.55 14.34 -14.88
N LYS A 71 17.37 14.72 -15.38
CA LYS A 71 16.09 14.21 -14.85
C LYS A 71 15.93 12.72 -15.18
N LYS A 72 16.27 12.33 -16.42
CA LYS A 72 16.26 10.92 -16.84
C LYS A 72 17.30 10.10 -16.08
N VAL A 73 18.51 10.63 -15.96
CA VAL A 73 19.59 9.96 -15.20
C VAL A 73 19.19 9.78 -13.75
N ALA A 74 18.63 10.80 -13.10
CA ALA A 74 18.23 10.75 -11.70
C ALA A 74 17.19 9.64 -11.44
N LEU A 75 16.17 9.54 -12.30
CA LEU A 75 15.19 8.45 -12.20
C LEU A 75 15.84 7.08 -12.31
N GLU A 76 16.83 6.94 -13.20
CA GLU A 76 17.54 5.68 -13.39
C GLU A 76 18.40 5.32 -12.18
N ILE A 77 19.09 6.30 -11.59
CA ILE A 77 19.86 6.15 -10.36
C ILE A 77 18.95 5.67 -9.22
N ILE A 78 17.75 6.20 -9.08
CA ILE A 78 16.83 5.79 -8.00
C ILE A 78 16.29 4.38 -8.23
N LYS A 79 15.92 4.07 -9.48
CA LYS A 79 15.33 2.77 -9.84
C LYS A 79 16.35 1.64 -9.73
N ARG A 80 17.57 1.84 -10.22
CA ARG A 80 18.61 0.81 -10.28
C ARG A 80 19.60 0.86 -9.12
N GLY A 81 19.70 2.00 -8.45
CA GLY A 81 20.67 2.23 -7.37
C GLY A 81 20.10 2.06 -5.97
N GLU A 82 20.89 2.50 -5.01
CA GLU A 82 20.64 2.37 -3.58
C GLU A 82 20.32 3.72 -2.97
N ILE A 83 19.32 3.76 -2.08
CA ILE A 83 18.96 4.97 -1.33
C ILE A 83 19.57 4.83 0.07
N HIS A 84 20.48 5.74 0.40
CA HIS A 84 21.21 5.73 1.67
C HIS A 84 20.40 6.45 2.74
N LEU A 85 19.53 5.68 3.41
CA LEU A 85 18.74 6.15 4.54
C LEU A 85 19.56 6.14 5.83
N THR A 86 19.35 7.14 6.69
CA THR A 86 19.86 7.08 8.07
C THR A 86 19.14 5.98 8.87
N ALA A 87 19.73 5.53 9.98
CA ALA A 87 19.09 4.52 10.83
C ALA A 87 17.72 4.99 11.35
N GLU A 88 17.59 6.27 11.71
CA GLU A 88 16.34 6.88 12.18
C GLU A 88 15.28 6.92 11.07
N GLN A 89 15.64 7.38 9.87
CA GLN A 89 14.73 7.39 8.72
C GLN A 89 14.25 5.98 8.38
N ARG A 90 15.18 5.02 8.31
CA ARG A 90 14.87 3.62 8.04
C ARG A 90 13.89 3.06 9.08
N ARG A 91 14.12 3.30 10.37
CA ARG A 91 13.22 2.87 11.45
C ARG A 91 11.81 3.46 11.28
N LYS A 92 11.71 4.77 11.03
CA LYS A 92 10.43 5.46 10.84
C LYS A 92 9.65 4.91 9.64
N ILE A 93 10.33 4.67 8.51
CA ILE A 93 9.70 4.09 7.31
C ILE A 93 9.18 2.68 7.60
N ILE A 94 10.01 1.84 8.22
CA ILE A 94 9.64 0.47 8.58
C ILE A 94 8.43 0.46 9.52
N GLU A 95 8.40 1.34 10.52
CA GLU A 95 7.30 1.42 11.47
C GLU A 95 5.99 1.88 10.81
N ASN A 96 6.06 2.89 9.95
CA ASN A 96 4.89 3.35 9.19
C ASN A 96 4.36 2.26 8.26
N LYS A 97 5.26 1.56 7.54
CA LYS A 97 4.87 0.42 6.68
C LYS A 97 4.32 -0.74 7.48
N ARG A 98 4.87 -1.03 8.66
CA ARG A 98 4.32 -2.04 9.58
C ARG A 98 2.87 -1.76 9.91
N ARG A 99 2.55 -0.52 10.32
CA ARG A 99 1.17 -0.11 10.62
C ARG A 99 0.24 -0.26 9.41
N GLN A 100 0.70 0.12 8.22
CA GLN A 100 -0.06 -0.03 6.98
C GLN A 100 -0.32 -1.50 6.64
N ILE A 101 0.71 -2.35 6.73
CA ILE A 101 0.61 -3.79 6.49
C ILE A 101 -0.37 -4.44 7.46
N ILE A 102 -0.27 -4.12 8.76
CA ILE A 102 -1.21 -4.64 9.77
C ILE A 102 -2.65 -4.26 9.41
N SER A 103 -2.89 -3.00 9.04
CA SER A 103 -4.22 -2.53 8.61
C SER A 103 -4.72 -3.25 7.35
N LEU A 104 -3.85 -3.41 6.35
CA LEU A 104 -4.17 -4.16 5.13
C LEU A 104 -4.53 -5.61 5.43
N ILE A 105 -3.74 -6.29 6.27
CA ILE A 105 -4.04 -7.68 6.66
C ILE A 105 -5.36 -7.74 7.41
N ALA A 106 -5.59 -6.86 8.40
CA ALA A 106 -6.83 -6.85 9.19
C ALA A 106 -8.08 -6.66 8.32
N ARG A 107 -8.01 -5.81 7.29
CA ARG A 107 -9.12 -5.57 6.37
C ARG A 107 -9.36 -6.73 5.40
N ASN A 108 -8.33 -7.47 5.02
CA ASN A 108 -8.42 -8.48 3.95
C ASN A 108 -8.45 -9.93 4.46
N ALA A 109 -8.03 -10.18 5.70
CA ALA A 109 -7.88 -11.52 6.23
C ALA A 109 -8.85 -11.83 7.37
N ILE A 110 -9.18 -13.12 7.47
CA ILE A 110 -10.06 -13.69 8.50
C ILE A 110 -9.43 -14.93 9.13
N ASP A 111 -9.93 -15.33 10.29
CA ASP A 111 -9.66 -16.66 10.82
C ASP A 111 -10.47 -17.70 10.00
N PRO A 112 -9.82 -18.66 9.31
CA PRO A 112 -10.50 -19.66 8.51
C PRO A 112 -11.44 -20.57 9.31
N LYS A 113 -11.28 -20.69 10.63
CA LYS A 113 -12.13 -21.50 11.51
C LYS A 113 -13.42 -20.78 11.87
N THR A 114 -13.32 -19.55 12.34
CA THR A 114 -14.49 -18.76 12.81
C THR A 114 -15.14 -17.93 11.72
N LYS A 115 -14.43 -17.69 10.60
CA LYS A 115 -14.79 -16.77 9.52
C LYS A 115 -14.89 -15.31 9.96
N LEU A 116 -14.35 -14.97 11.14
CA LEU A 116 -14.37 -13.62 11.68
C LEU A 116 -13.09 -12.85 11.33
N PRO A 117 -13.15 -11.50 11.23
CA PRO A 117 -11.97 -10.66 11.10
C PRO A 117 -10.97 -10.85 12.24
N ILE A 118 -9.69 -10.67 11.96
CA ILE A 118 -8.63 -10.76 12.97
C ILE A 118 -8.27 -9.35 13.45
N PRO A 119 -8.32 -9.07 14.76
CA PRO A 119 -7.99 -7.75 15.29
C PRO A 119 -6.55 -7.31 14.93
N PRO A 120 -6.31 -6.03 14.61
CA PRO A 120 -4.98 -5.50 14.28
C PRO A 120 -3.90 -5.86 15.32
N LYS A 121 -4.25 -5.80 16.62
CA LYS A 121 -3.33 -6.14 17.70
C LYS A 121 -2.90 -7.61 17.67
N ARG A 122 -3.79 -8.52 17.25
CA ARG A 122 -3.47 -9.94 17.13
C ARG A 122 -2.51 -10.20 15.97
N ILE A 123 -2.68 -9.48 14.86
CA ILE A 123 -1.76 -9.53 13.70
C ILE A 123 -0.39 -8.98 14.09
N GLU A 124 -0.34 -7.84 14.79
CA GLU A 124 0.91 -7.25 15.29
C GLU A 124 1.72 -8.26 16.12
N LEU A 125 1.09 -8.86 17.12
CA LEU A 125 1.73 -9.87 17.97
C LEU A 125 2.20 -11.10 17.18
N ALA A 126 1.42 -11.54 16.18
CA ALA A 126 1.82 -12.65 15.32
C ALA A 126 3.03 -12.29 14.43
N MET A 127 3.10 -11.05 13.93
CA MET A 127 4.25 -10.56 13.17
C MET A 127 5.52 -10.50 14.02
N GLU A 128 5.41 -10.08 15.29
CA GLU A 128 6.52 -10.10 16.25
C GLU A 128 7.02 -11.52 16.54
N GLN A 129 6.09 -12.44 16.83
CA GLN A 129 6.41 -13.85 17.09
C GLN A 129 7.05 -14.55 15.88
N ALA A 130 6.55 -14.25 14.67
CA ALA A 130 7.12 -14.75 13.43
C ALA A 130 8.42 -14.02 13.00
N ARG A 131 8.88 -13.03 13.78
CA ARG A 131 10.06 -12.21 13.49
C ARG A 131 10.05 -11.64 12.07
N VAL A 132 8.90 -11.11 11.66
CA VAL A 132 8.70 -10.57 10.32
C VAL A 132 9.59 -9.34 10.09
N SER A 133 10.47 -9.43 9.10
CA SER A 133 11.22 -8.30 8.57
C SER A 133 10.38 -7.59 7.50
N ILE A 134 10.39 -6.25 7.52
CA ILE A 134 9.67 -5.40 6.56
C ILE A 134 10.70 -4.68 5.70
N ASP A 135 10.51 -4.76 4.39
CA ASP A 135 11.34 -4.06 3.43
C ASP A 135 10.86 -2.59 3.30
N PRO A 136 11.72 -1.60 3.59
CA PRO A 136 11.37 -0.19 3.44
C PRO A 136 11.15 0.25 1.99
N PHE A 137 11.67 -0.48 1.00
CA PHE A 137 11.64 -0.11 -0.41
C PHE A 137 10.47 -0.74 -1.19
N LYS A 138 9.88 -1.82 -0.67
CA LYS A 138 8.69 -2.46 -1.27
C LYS A 138 7.41 -1.83 -0.77
N SER A 139 6.37 -1.77 -1.62
CA SER A 139 5.06 -1.29 -1.17
C SER A 139 4.47 -2.20 -0.09
N PRO A 140 3.65 -1.68 0.85
CA PRO A 140 2.95 -2.49 1.83
C PRO A 140 2.17 -3.64 1.19
N GLU A 141 1.45 -3.38 0.11
CA GLU A 141 0.57 -4.32 -0.57
C GLU A 141 1.36 -5.51 -1.11
N SER A 142 2.53 -5.26 -1.71
CA SER A 142 3.40 -6.32 -2.26
C SER A 142 3.97 -7.26 -1.20
N GLN A 143 3.98 -6.84 0.08
CA GLN A 143 4.53 -7.61 1.18
C GLN A 143 3.45 -8.40 1.95
N VAL A 144 2.16 -8.10 1.72
CA VAL A 144 1.06 -8.70 2.50
C VAL A 144 1.05 -10.22 2.38
N GLU A 145 1.12 -10.79 1.18
CA GLU A 145 1.02 -12.24 0.98
C GLU A 145 2.15 -13.02 1.66
N GLU A 146 3.40 -12.56 1.48
CA GLU A 146 4.58 -13.17 2.10
C GLU A 146 4.48 -13.12 3.64
N ILE A 147 4.04 -11.97 4.17
CA ILE A 147 3.87 -11.78 5.61
C ILE A 147 2.76 -12.68 6.14
N VAL A 148 1.61 -12.74 5.46
CA VAL A 148 0.49 -13.62 5.82
C VAL A 148 0.94 -15.07 5.86
N SER A 149 1.74 -15.53 4.90
CA SER A 149 2.30 -16.89 4.91
C SER A 149 3.19 -17.16 6.12
N LYS A 150 3.97 -16.18 6.58
CA LYS A 150 4.81 -16.31 7.78
C LYS A 150 3.97 -16.37 9.06
N ILE A 151 3.00 -15.47 9.21
CA ILE A 151 2.13 -15.43 10.40
C ILE A 151 1.12 -16.59 10.44
N ALA A 152 0.80 -17.21 9.31
CA ALA A 152 -0.06 -18.40 9.24
C ALA A 152 0.50 -19.62 9.99
N ARG A 153 1.80 -19.63 10.30
CA ARG A 153 2.44 -20.65 11.15
C ARG A 153 2.17 -20.43 12.64
N ILE A 154 1.74 -19.22 13.03
CA ILE A 154 1.53 -18.79 14.41
C ILE A 154 0.03 -18.72 14.74
N ILE A 155 -0.77 -18.19 13.82
CA ILE A 155 -2.22 -18.05 13.97
C ILE A 155 -2.96 -18.57 12.73
N PRO A 156 -4.18 -19.10 12.86
CA PRO A 156 -5.01 -19.40 11.70
C PRO A 156 -5.42 -18.09 11.02
N ILE A 157 -4.97 -17.89 9.79
CA ILE A 157 -5.27 -16.69 9.01
C ILE A 157 -5.32 -17.03 7.52
N LYS A 158 -6.30 -16.45 6.82
CA LYS A 158 -6.43 -16.55 5.37
C LYS A 158 -6.96 -15.24 4.80
N ILE A 159 -6.36 -14.76 3.72
CA ILE A 159 -6.94 -13.67 2.91
C ILE A 159 -8.17 -14.22 2.20
N ALA A 160 -9.30 -13.53 2.34
CA ALA A 160 -10.57 -13.97 1.77
C ALA A 160 -11.43 -12.79 1.37
N LYS A 161 -12.41 -13.05 0.50
CA LYS A 161 -13.47 -12.12 0.11
C LYS A 161 -14.82 -12.66 0.58
N ALA A 162 -15.66 -11.77 1.09
CA ALA A 162 -17.02 -12.08 1.48
C ALA A 162 -18.00 -11.63 0.39
N TYR A 163 -18.97 -12.50 0.09
CA TYR A 163 -20.06 -12.22 -0.84
C TYR A 163 -21.33 -12.06 -0.01
N ILE A 164 -21.93 -10.88 -0.10
CA ILE A 164 -23.03 -10.48 0.76
C ILE A 164 -24.21 -10.03 -0.10
N ALA A 165 -25.40 -10.54 0.22
CA ALA A 165 -26.65 -10.04 -0.30
C ALA A 165 -27.24 -9.01 0.69
N VAL A 166 -27.61 -7.84 0.17
CA VAL A 166 -28.24 -6.77 0.95
C VAL A 166 -29.56 -6.42 0.29
N LYS A 167 -30.66 -6.53 1.04
CA LYS A 167 -31.97 -5.98 0.67
C LYS A 167 -32.20 -4.68 1.44
N VAL A 168 -32.32 -3.57 0.73
CA VAL A 168 -32.51 -2.23 1.28
C VAL A 168 -33.95 -1.76 0.98
N PRO A 169 -34.68 -1.23 1.97
CA PRO A 169 -36.00 -0.66 1.75
C PRO A 169 -36.00 0.55 0.78
N PRO A 170 -37.14 0.83 0.11
CA PRO A 170 -37.22 1.85 -0.94
C PRO A 170 -36.71 3.22 -0.49
N GLN A 171 -37.05 3.62 0.73
CA GLN A 171 -36.69 4.89 1.36
C GLN A 171 -35.17 5.16 1.46
N PHE A 172 -34.33 4.12 1.45
CA PHE A 172 -32.87 4.23 1.57
C PHE A 172 -32.10 3.77 0.33
N SER A 173 -32.79 3.18 -0.63
CA SER A 173 -32.23 2.49 -1.80
C SER A 173 -31.17 3.30 -2.58
N GLY A 174 -31.48 4.54 -2.99
CA GLY A 174 -30.55 5.38 -3.75
C GLY A 174 -29.28 5.77 -2.97
N LYS A 175 -29.43 6.10 -1.67
CA LYS A 175 -28.28 6.41 -0.80
C LYS A 175 -27.45 5.15 -0.53
N ALA A 176 -28.11 4.02 -0.30
CA ALA A 176 -27.45 2.76 -0.03
C ALA A 176 -26.66 2.25 -1.23
N TYR A 177 -27.18 2.38 -2.45
CA TYR A 177 -26.44 2.01 -3.67
C TYR A 177 -25.09 2.72 -3.75
N LYS A 178 -25.05 4.04 -3.53
CA LYS A 178 -23.82 4.84 -3.55
C LYS A 178 -22.83 4.41 -2.46
N VAL A 179 -23.33 4.10 -1.27
CA VAL A 179 -22.50 3.63 -0.15
C VAL A 179 -21.93 2.24 -0.45
N LEU A 180 -22.76 1.30 -0.90
CA LEU A 180 -22.37 -0.05 -1.29
C LEU A 180 -21.28 -0.02 -2.36
N SER A 181 -21.46 0.77 -3.42
CA SER A 181 -20.46 0.92 -4.50
C SER A 181 -19.13 1.52 -4.03
N SER A 182 -19.11 2.21 -2.88
CA SER A 182 -17.87 2.77 -2.32
C SER A 182 -17.10 1.80 -1.43
N ILE A 183 -17.76 0.75 -0.91
CA ILE A 183 -17.16 -0.20 0.06
C ILE A 183 -16.65 -1.45 -0.64
N GLY A 184 -17.27 -1.85 -1.74
CA GLY A 184 -16.88 -3.04 -2.50
C GLY A 184 -17.42 -3.06 -3.91
N GLU A 185 -17.23 -4.20 -4.56
CA GLU A 185 -17.60 -4.40 -5.95
C GLU A 185 -19.01 -4.99 -6.05
N ILE A 186 -19.94 -4.24 -6.64
CA ILE A 186 -21.31 -4.73 -6.87
C ILE A 186 -21.27 -5.77 -8.00
N LYS A 187 -21.66 -7.00 -7.69
CA LYS A 187 -21.74 -8.10 -8.67
C LYS A 187 -23.11 -8.15 -9.34
N LYS A 188 -24.18 -7.89 -8.58
CA LYS A 188 -25.54 -7.79 -9.10
C LYS A 188 -26.32 -6.72 -8.34
N SER A 189 -27.21 -6.03 -9.03
CA SER A 189 -28.17 -5.12 -8.43
C SER A 189 -29.52 -5.28 -9.13
N ASN A 190 -30.60 -5.31 -8.34
CA ASN A 190 -31.95 -5.40 -8.86
C ASN A 190 -32.90 -4.53 -8.05
N TRP A 191 -33.74 -3.77 -8.74
CA TRP A 191 -34.82 -2.99 -8.16
C TRP A 191 -36.09 -3.81 -8.21
N LEU A 192 -36.67 -4.06 -7.05
CA LEU A 192 -37.90 -4.83 -6.92
C LEU A 192 -39.12 -3.95 -7.20
N SER A 193 -40.25 -4.58 -7.51
CA SER A 193 -41.51 -3.90 -7.83
C SER A 193 -42.06 -3.07 -6.66
N ASP A 194 -41.67 -3.39 -5.42
CA ASP A 194 -41.98 -2.64 -4.21
C ASP A 194 -41.07 -1.42 -4.01
N GLY A 195 -40.13 -1.16 -4.94
CA GLY A 195 -39.12 -0.11 -4.88
C GLY A 195 -37.89 -0.46 -4.03
N SER A 196 -37.83 -1.65 -3.43
CA SER A 196 -36.68 -2.08 -2.64
C SER A 196 -35.52 -2.48 -3.53
N LEU A 197 -34.30 -2.36 -3.01
CA LEU A 197 -33.07 -2.62 -3.74
C LEU A 197 -32.40 -3.89 -3.20
N LEU A 198 -32.19 -4.88 -4.06
CA LEU A 198 -31.40 -6.07 -3.77
C LEU A 198 -30.03 -5.96 -4.43
N VAL A 199 -28.96 -6.13 -3.66
CA VAL A 199 -27.58 -6.04 -4.15
C VAL A 199 -26.77 -7.24 -3.68
N GLU A 200 -26.06 -7.88 -4.61
CA GLU A 200 -24.98 -8.82 -4.30
C GLU A 200 -23.65 -8.08 -4.44
N ILE A 201 -22.87 -8.00 -3.35
CA ILE A 201 -21.60 -7.27 -3.30
C ILE A 201 -20.46 -8.18 -2.83
N GLU A 202 -19.30 -7.97 -3.42
CA GLU A 202 -18.03 -8.57 -3.01
C GLU A 202 -17.22 -7.54 -2.20
N ILE A 203 -16.82 -7.92 -0.99
CA ILE A 203 -15.98 -7.09 -0.10
C ILE A 203 -14.79 -7.90 0.44
N PRO A 204 -13.71 -7.25 0.90
CA PRO A 204 -12.71 -7.90 1.73
C PRO A 204 -13.34 -8.52 2.99
N ALA A 205 -13.03 -9.78 3.28
CA ALA A 205 -13.72 -10.51 4.35
C ALA A 205 -13.48 -9.92 5.75
N GLY A 206 -12.32 -9.28 5.98
CA GLY A 206 -12.03 -8.59 7.24
C GLY A 206 -12.87 -7.33 7.47
N MET A 207 -13.55 -6.81 6.43
CA MET A 207 -14.42 -5.63 6.54
C MET A 207 -15.90 -5.99 6.79
N GLN A 208 -16.22 -7.27 7.00
CA GLN A 208 -17.60 -7.72 7.11
C GLN A 208 -18.37 -7.06 8.26
N GLU A 209 -17.77 -6.92 9.44
CA GLU A 209 -18.42 -6.29 10.60
C GLU A 209 -18.67 -4.79 10.36
N GLU A 210 -17.65 -4.05 9.91
CA GLU A 210 -17.76 -2.63 9.57
C GLU A 210 -18.80 -2.39 8.48
N PHE A 211 -18.86 -3.28 7.48
CA PHE A 211 -19.86 -3.24 6.42
C PHE A 211 -21.29 -3.37 6.97
N ILE A 212 -21.53 -4.38 7.82
CA ILE A 212 -22.84 -4.64 8.43
C ILE A 212 -23.25 -3.43 9.28
N GLU A 213 -22.36 -2.91 10.12
CA GLU A 213 -22.63 -1.75 10.97
C GLU A 213 -22.98 -0.52 10.14
N ARG A 214 -22.21 -0.25 9.08
CA ARG A 214 -22.42 0.94 8.22
C ARG A 214 -23.75 0.89 7.48
N ILE A 215 -24.16 -0.29 6.98
CA ILE A 215 -25.47 -0.46 6.33
C ILE A 215 -26.59 -0.33 7.36
N ASN A 216 -26.47 -0.96 8.53
CA ASN A 216 -27.46 -0.84 9.59
C ASN A 216 -27.63 0.60 10.07
N LYS A 217 -26.55 1.37 10.20
CA LYS A 217 -26.60 2.79 10.56
C LYS A 217 -27.32 3.62 9.49
N LEU A 218 -27.08 3.33 8.20
CA LEU A 218 -27.73 4.03 7.09
C LEU A 218 -29.23 3.75 7.03
N THR A 219 -29.64 2.53 7.33
CA THR A 219 -31.04 2.10 7.20
C THR A 219 -31.77 2.02 8.53
N HIS A 220 -31.17 2.49 9.62
CA HIS A 220 -31.68 2.34 10.99
C HIS A 220 -32.08 0.88 11.32
N GLY A 221 -31.28 -0.09 10.86
CA GLY A 221 -31.51 -1.52 11.06
C GLY A 221 -32.58 -2.16 10.16
N SER A 222 -33.19 -1.41 9.25
CA SER A 222 -34.25 -1.94 8.36
C SER A 222 -33.75 -2.72 7.13
N ALA A 223 -32.43 -2.79 6.89
CA ALA A 223 -31.85 -3.60 5.83
C ALA A 223 -31.78 -5.07 6.25
N ASN A 224 -32.05 -5.97 5.30
CA ASN A 224 -31.76 -7.39 5.48
C ASN A 224 -30.40 -7.71 4.84
N ILE A 225 -29.45 -8.17 5.66
CA ILE A 225 -28.09 -8.47 5.25
C ILE A 225 -27.85 -9.96 5.43
N LYS A 226 -27.47 -10.65 4.35
CA LYS A 226 -27.16 -12.09 4.37
C LYS A 226 -25.80 -12.35 3.76
N VAL A 227 -24.88 -12.89 4.55
CA VAL A 227 -23.59 -13.39 4.05
C VAL A 227 -23.87 -14.68 3.28
N LEU A 228 -23.54 -14.71 1.99
CA LEU A 228 -23.76 -15.87 1.12
C LEU A 228 -22.65 -16.90 1.34
N TYR A 229 -21.40 -16.47 1.18
CA TYR A 229 -20.21 -17.29 1.40
C TYR A 229 -18.96 -16.40 1.51
N VAL A 230 -17.88 -16.98 2.04
CA VAL A 230 -16.57 -16.34 2.18
C VAL A 230 -15.51 -17.24 1.53
N ARG A 231 -14.75 -16.74 0.55
CA ARG A 231 -13.75 -17.52 -0.20
C ARG A 231 -12.38 -16.89 -0.23
#